data_AF-A0A9E2P435-F1
#
_entry.id   AF-A0A9E2P435-F1
#
_cell.length_a   1.000
_cell.length_b   1.000
_cell.length_c   1.000
_cell.angle_alpha   90.00
_cell.angle_beta   90.00
_cell.angle_gamma   90.00
#
_symmetry.space_group_name_H-M   'P 1'
#
loop_
_entity.id
_entity.type
_entity.pdbx_description
1 polymer ?
#
loop_
_entity_poly.entity_id
_entity_poly.type
_entity_poly.pdbx_seq_one_letter_code
_entity_poly.pdbx_strand_id
1 'polypeptide(L)' 'EIAQTKMSDLNASDIESAMKIIEGTARSMGIEVE' A
#
# COMPACT_ATOMS: atom_id res chain seq x y z
N GLU A 1 -4.38 0.59 8.08
CA GLU A 1 -3.86 -0.60 8.80
C GLU A 1 -3.03 -1.53 7.90
N ILE A 2 -3.55 -1.92 6.72
CA ILE A 2 -2.90 -2.86 5.79
C ILE A 2 -1.43 -2.53 5.49
N ALA A 3 -1.07 -1.26 5.29
CA ALA A 3 0.31 -0.83 5.02
C ALA A 3 1.30 -1.18 6.14
N GLN A 4 0.88 -1.12 7.42
CA GLN A 4 1.74 -1.49 8.56
C GLN A 4 1.97 -3.00 8.59
N THR A 5 0.91 -3.78 8.38
CA THR A 5 0.99 -5.25 8.37
C THR A 5 1.83 -5.77 7.19
N LYS A 6 1.75 -5.11 6.04
CA LYS A 6 2.51 -5.48 4.83
C LYS A 6 3.90 -4.86 4.77
N MET A 7 4.28 -3.98 5.70
CA MET A 7 5.53 -3.22 5.65
C MET A 7 6.78 -4.11 5.51
N SER A 8 6.81 -5.27 6.18
CA SER A 8 7.92 -6.24 6.07
C SER A 8 8.03 -6.91 4.69
N ASP A 9 6.92 -6.96 3.95
CA ASP A 9 6.84 -7.60 2.64
C ASP A 9 7.01 -6.60 1.50
N LEU A 10 6.91 -5.30 1.79
CA LEU A 10 6.97 -4.23 0.83
C LEU A 10 8.38 -3.63 0.80
N ASN A 11 8.82 -3.25 -0.39
CA ASN A 11 10.04 -2.46 -0.54
C ASN A 11 9.74 -0.97 -0.28
N ALA A 12 9.36 -0.64 0.95
CA ALA A 12 9.01 0.71 1.37
C ALA A 12 9.88 1.17 2.54
N SER A 13 10.33 2.42 2.50
CA SER A 13 11.14 3.06 3.54
C SER A 13 10.32 3.60 4.71
N ASP A 14 9.04 3.89 4.47
CA ASP A 14 8.10 4.49 5.41
C ASP A 14 6.65 4.07 5.09
N ILE A 15 5.75 4.31 6.04
CA ILE A 15 4.35 3.90 5.92
C ILE A 15 3.64 4.65 4.77
N GLU A 16 3.99 5.91 4.48
CA GLU A 16 3.40 6.64 3.34
C GLU A 16 3.75 5.98 2.01
N SER A 17 4.99 5.57 1.83
CA SER A 17 5.47 4.85 0.65
C SER A 17 4.78 3.50 0.53
N ALA A 18 4.61 2.77 1.63
CA ALA A 18 3.84 1.53 1.65
C ALA A 18 2.37 1.76 1.28
N MET A 19 1.75 2.84 1.77
CA MET A 19 0.37 3.20 1.39
C MET A 19 0.24 3.47 -0.11
N LYS A 20 1.17 4.22 -0.71
CA LYS A 20 1.18 4.48 -2.16
C LYS A 20 1.32 3.21 -3.00
N ILE A 21 2.14 2.25 -2.57
CA ILE A 21 2.31 0.96 -3.26
C ILE A 21 0.98 0.17 -3.24
N ILE A 22 0.33 0.12 -2.07
CA ILE A 22 -0.96 -0.58 -1.93
C ILE A 22 -2.06 0.14 -2.70
N GLU A 23 -2.11 1.47 -2.67
CA GLU A 23 -3.05 2.30 -3.43
C GLU A 23 -2.90 2.06 -4.94
N GLY A 24 -1.67 2.04 -5.46
CA GLY A 24 -1.42 1.76 -6.88
C GLY A 24 -1.93 0.37 -7.29
N THR A 25 -1.77 -0.61 -6.40
CA THR A 25 -2.28 -1.97 -6.60
C THR A 25 -3.82 -1.97 -6.60
N ALA A 26 -4.46 -1.36 -5.60
CA ALA A 26 -5.91 -1.24 -5.52
C ALA A 26 -6.51 -0.52 -6.74
N ARG A 27 -5.88 0.58 -7.18
CA ARG A 27 -6.27 1.33 -8.38
C ARG A 27 -6.20 0.47 -9.64
N SER A 28 -5.16 -0.34 -9.81
CA SER A 28 -5.04 -1.25 -10.96
C SER A 28 -6.11 -2.35 -10.98
N MET A 29 -6.61 -2.71 -9.81
CA MET A 29 -7.73 -3.66 -9.65
C MET A 29 -9.11 -2.98 -9.73
N GLY A 30 -9.15 -1.65 -9.91
CA GLY A 30 -10.40 -0.87 -9.94
C GLY A 30 -11.06 -0.73 -8.57
N ILE A 31 -10.30 -0.89 -7.48
CA ILE A 31 -10.77 -0.75 -6.12
C ILE A 31 -10.48 0.67 -5.64
N GLU A 32 -11.51 1.37 -5.18
CA GLU A 32 -11.40 2.68 -4.57
C GLU A 32 -10.93 2.54 -3.11
N VAL A 33 -9.91 3.32 -2.71
CA VAL A 33 -9.30 3.27 -1.39
C VAL A 33 -9.71 4.52 -0.63
N GLU A 34 -10.38 4.36 0.52
CA GLU A 34 -10.73 5.42 1.48
C GLU A 34 -9.95 5.28 2.80
#